data_AF-A0A0G0XJY9-F1
#
_entry.id   AF-A0A0G0XJY9-F1
#
_cell.length_a   1.000
_cell.length_b   1.000
_cell.length_c   1.000
_cell.angle_alpha   90.00
_cell.angle_beta   90.00
_cell.angle_gamma   90.00
#
_symmetry.space_group_name_H-M   'P 1'
#
loop_
_entity.id
_entity.type
_entity.pdbx_description
1 polymer ?
#
loop_
_entity_poly.entity_id
_entity_poly.type
_entity_poly.pdbx_seq_one_letter_code
_entity_poly.pdbx_strand_id
1 'polypeptide(L)'
;MKLYSFSILFLLIVILTVSVYTAGNFNFIKKIPAVISNIFNTEEAVKINKHLTLNPQKGIYTTVWISRSQKNIEKRIDLIDRTELNAIIVDVKDSGVYVDDYTKNLVNKLHEKNIYTIARLVVFQDNSQVENYPEWYFKKADGSLWHDNRGWYFPNKRLTPVLTS
;
A
#
# COMPACT_ATOMS: atom_id res chain seq x y z
N MET A 1 23.42 52.73 55.10
CA MET A 1 22.77 52.65 53.76
C MET A 1 23.50 51.79 52.71
N LYS A 2 24.53 50.98 53.06
CA LYS A 2 25.30 50.18 52.08
C LYS A 2 24.93 48.67 52.01
N LEU A 3 24.07 48.17 52.90
CA LEU A 3 23.72 46.73 52.98
C LEU A 3 22.60 46.30 52.01
N TYR A 4 21.64 47.18 51.67
CA TYR A 4 20.56 46.87 50.74
C TYR A 4 21.03 46.71 49.28
N SER A 5 22.14 47.36 48.90
CA SER A 5 22.70 47.30 47.55
C SER A 5 23.24 45.90 47.21
N PHE A 6 23.80 45.18 48.19
CA PHE A 6 24.36 43.85 47.97
C PHE A 6 23.28 42.79 47.79
N SER A 7 22.16 42.91 48.53
CA SER A 7 21.03 41.99 48.44
C SER A 7 20.27 42.12 47.11
N ILE A 8 20.12 43.34 46.60
CA ILE A 8 19.51 43.60 45.28
C ILE A 8 20.38 43.06 44.14
N LEU A 9 21.70 43.23 44.23
CA LEU A 9 22.64 42.72 43.23
C LEU A 9 22.63 41.18 43.18
N PHE A 10 22.57 40.53 44.35
CA PHE A 10 22.46 39.08 44.44
C PHE A 10 21.15 38.55 43.81
N LEU A 11 20.02 39.21 44.09
CA LEU A 11 18.73 38.83 43.50
C LEU A 11 18.73 38.97 41.97
N LEU A 12 19.34 40.04 41.44
CA LEU A 12 19.49 40.24 40.00
C LEU A 12 20.34 39.14 39.34
N ILE A 13 21.42 38.69 39.99
CA ILE A 13 22.26 37.58 39.50
C ILE A 13 21.47 36.26 39.50
N VAL A 14 20.64 36.00 40.52
CA VAL A 14 19.78 34.81 40.56
C VAL A 14 18.74 34.85 39.43
N ILE A 15 18.11 36.01 39.19
CA ILE A 15 17.15 36.16 38.08
C ILE A 15 17.86 35.99 36.73
N LEU A 16 19.05 36.55 36.56
CA LEU A 16 19.83 36.44 35.33
C LEU A 16 20.25 35.00 35.04
N THR A 17 20.69 34.26 36.07
CA THR A 17 21.10 32.85 35.95
C THR A 17 19.90 31.94 35.65
N VAL A 18 18.74 32.17 36.27
CA VAL A 18 17.49 31.47 35.94
C VAL A 18 17.03 31.80 34.51
N SER A 19 17.18 33.05 34.06
CA SER A 19 16.85 33.46 32.70
C SER A 19 17.77 32.82 31.65
N VAL A 20 19.08 32.74 31.91
CA VAL A 20 20.05 32.05 31.04
C VAL A 20 19.79 30.54 31.00
N TYR A 21 19.45 29.92 32.14
CA TYR A 21 19.13 28.49 32.22
C TYR A 21 17.83 28.14 31.47
N THR A 22 16.81 28.99 31.55
CA THR A 22 15.55 28.81 30.80
C THR A 22 15.71 29.09 29.30
N ALA A 23 16.57 30.05 28.91
CA ALA A 23 16.89 30.34 27.51
C ALA A 23 17.60 29.17 26.81
N GLY A 24 18.51 28.47 27.51
CA GLY A 24 19.21 27.29 26.97
C GLY A 24 18.28 26.10 26.67
N ASN A 25 17.19 25.95 27.44
CA ASN A 25 16.20 24.88 27.27
C ASN A 25 15.04 25.23 26.32
N PHE A 26 14.94 26.48 25.84
CA PHE A 26 13.85 26.91 24.96
C PHE A 26 13.86 26.18 23.61
N ASN A 27 15.06 25.83 23.12
CA ASN A 27 15.24 25.06 21.89
C ASN A 27 14.79 23.60 22.03
N PHE A 28 14.82 23.04 23.24
CA PHE A 28 14.29 21.70 23.53
C PHE A 28 12.76 21.74 23.58
N ILE A 29 12.18 22.74 24.27
CA ILE A 29 10.74 22.93 24.38
C ILE A 29 10.09 23.16 23.01
N LYS A 30 10.73 23.91 22.10
CA LYS A 30 10.26 24.07 20.71
C LYS A 30 10.26 22.77 19.89
N LYS A 31 11.06 21.77 20.27
CA LYS A 31 11.11 20.46 19.58
C LYS A 31 10.07 19.47 20.11
N ILE A 32 9.51 19.69 21.30
CA ILE A 32 8.52 18.79 21.92
C ILE A 32 7.28 18.61 21.02
N PRO A 33 6.67 19.65 20.42
CA PRO A 33 5.49 19.46 19.57
C PRO A 33 5.76 18.60 18.34
N ALA A 34 6.95 18.74 17.73
CA ALA A 34 7.35 17.96 16.56
C ALA A 34 7.63 16.49 16.89
N VAL A 35 8.23 16.23 18.06
CA VAL A 35 8.45 14.87 18.56
C VAL A 35 7.11 14.21 18.90
N ILE A 36 6.21 14.94 19.55
CA ILE A 36 4.86 14.47 19.88
C ILE A 36 4.05 14.18 18.61
N SER A 37 4.05 15.06 17.61
CA SER A 37 3.38 14.79 16.33
C SER A 37 3.95 13.58 15.60
N ASN A 38 5.27 13.37 15.66
CA ASN A 38 5.91 12.19 15.08
C ASN A 38 5.54 10.89 15.82
N ILE A 39 5.40 10.95 17.15
CA ILE A 39 4.96 9.82 18.00
C ILE A 39 3.48 9.47 17.73
N PHE A 40 2.60 10.46 17.67
CA PHE A 40 1.19 10.23 17.33
C PHE A 40 1.00 9.71 15.89
N ASN A 41 1.76 10.28 14.93
CA ASN A 41 1.78 9.77 13.55
C ASN A 41 2.32 8.34 13.46
N THR A 42 3.26 7.95 14.33
CA THR A 42 3.77 6.58 14.35
C THR A 42 2.81 5.60 15.00
N GLU A 43 2.07 5.97 16.04
CA GLU A 43 1.01 5.09 16.58
C GLU A 43 -0.11 4.86 15.56
N GLU A 44 -0.50 5.88 14.80
CA GLU A 44 -1.48 5.77 13.73
C GLU A 44 -0.92 4.95 12.55
N ALA A 45 0.34 5.17 12.15
CA ALA A 45 1.04 4.36 11.13
C ALA A 45 1.26 2.90 11.56
N VAL A 46 1.44 2.63 12.86
CA VAL A 46 1.51 1.27 13.42
C VAL A 46 0.12 0.61 13.42
N LYS A 47 -0.95 1.38 13.64
CA LYS A 47 -2.34 0.89 13.48
C LYS A 47 -2.66 0.54 12.03
N ILE A 48 -2.16 1.33 11.07
CA ILE A 48 -2.27 1.06 9.62
C ILE A 48 -1.44 -0.19 9.25
N ASN A 49 -0.27 -0.40 9.87
CA ASN A 49 0.54 -1.61 9.67
C ASN A 49 0.07 -2.85 10.45
N LYS A 50 -0.89 -2.71 11.37
CA LYS A 50 -1.57 -3.86 12.00
C LYS A 50 -2.39 -4.66 10.98
N HIS A 51 -2.63 -4.10 9.78
CA HIS A 51 -3.21 -4.81 8.65
C HIS A 51 -2.26 -5.89 8.05
N LEU A 52 -0.97 -5.87 8.41
CA LEU A 52 -0.01 -6.97 8.22
C LEU A 52 0.21 -7.75 9.54
N THR A 53 -0.82 -7.86 10.38
CA THR A 53 -0.79 -8.84 11.46
C THR A 53 -0.55 -10.22 10.84
N LEU A 54 0.29 -11.02 11.51
CA LEU A 54 0.62 -12.43 11.23
C LEU A 54 -0.60 -13.39 11.21
N ASN A 55 -1.82 -12.86 11.07
CA ASN A 55 -3.01 -13.64 10.84
C ASN A 55 -3.00 -14.13 9.39
N PRO A 56 -3.20 -15.43 9.15
CA PRO A 56 -3.32 -15.94 7.79
C PRO A 56 -4.49 -15.25 7.07
N GLN A 57 -4.24 -14.79 5.85
CA GLN A 57 -5.24 -14.15 5.01
C GLN A 57 -6.22 -15.21 4.51
N LYS A 58 -7.47 -15.12 4.95
CA LYS A 58 -8.55 -16.03 4.56
C LYS A 58 -9.40 -15.34 3.51
N GLY A 59 -9.01 -15.55 2.26
CA GLY A 59 -9.55 -14.83 1.12
C GLY A 59 -10.65 -15.57 0.37
N ILE A 60 -11.61 -14.81 -0.17
CA ILE A 60 -12.56 -15.30 -1.18
C ILE A 60 -12.18 -14.78 -2.57
N TYR A 61 -12.13 -15.70 -3.55
CA TYR A 61 -11.89 -15.34 -4.94
C TYR A 61 -13.17 -14.82 -5.62
N THR A 62 -13.02 -13.73 -6.36
CA THR A 62 -14.07 -13.15 -7.18
C THR A 62 -13.59 -12.94 -8.61
N THR A 63 -14.37 -13.44 -9.56
CA THR A 63 -14.18 -13.09 -10.98
C THR A 63 -14.54 -11.63 -11.19
N VAL A 64 -14.01 -11.03 -12.26
CA VAL A 64 -14.34 -9.65 -12.68
C VAL A 64 -15.86 -9.40 -12.68
N TRP A 65 -16.65 -10.33 -13.20
CA TRP A 65 -18.12 -10.21 -13.28
C TRP A 65 -18.78 -10.11 -11.90
N ILE A 66 -18.27 -10.86 -10.92
CA ILE A 66 -18.76 -10.84 -9.54
C ILE A 66 -18.35 -9.52 -8.88
N SER A 67 -17.08 -9.13 -9.02
CA SER A 67 -16.54 -7.89 -8.45
C SER A 67 -17.24 -6.65 -9.02
N ARG A 68 -17.71 -6.71 -10.27
CA ARG A 68 -18.42 -5.63 -10.97
C ARG A 68 -19.90 -5.49 -10.67
N SER A 69 -20.48 -6.46 -9.98
CA SER A 69 -21.89 -6.46 -9.64
C SER A 69 -22.07 -6.04 -8.18
N GLN A 70 -22.70 -4.87 -7.96
CA GLN A 70 -22.91 -4.32 -6.62
C GLN A 70 -23.54 -5.34 -5.66
N LYS A 71 -24.64 -5.99 -6.10
CA LYS A 71 -25.33 -7.04 -5.34
C LYS A 71 -24.43 -8.22 -5.00
N ASN A 72 -23.56 -8.62 -5.92
CA ASN A 72 -22.69 -9.78 -5.71
C ASN A 72 -21.52 -9.44 -4.80
N ILE A 73 -20.89 -8.28 -4.97
CA ILE A 73 -19.77 -7.89 -4.12
C ILE A 73 -20.22 -7.59 -2.69
N GLU A 74 -21.41 -7.01 -2.51
CA GLU A 74 -22.02 -6.81 -1.19
C GLU A 74 -22.22 -8.14 -0.46
N LYS A 75 -22.76 -9.17 -1.12
CA LYS A 75 -22.87 -10.51 -0.52
C LYS A 75 -21.54 -11.10 -0.05
N ARG A 76 -20.41 -10.70 -0.65
CA ARG A 76 -19.06 -11.18 -0.30
C ARG A 76 -18.50 -10.40 0.86
N ILE A 77 -18.75 -9.09 0.88
CA ILE A 77 -18.50 -8.23 2.04
C ILE A 77 -19.31 -8.73 3.25
N ASP A 78 -20.60 -9.03 3.09
CA ASP A 78 -21.44 -9.56 4.16
C ASP A 78 -20.99 -10.94 4.67
N LEU A 79 -20.32 -11.72 3.83
CA LEU A 79 -19.72 -12.99 4.23
C LEU A 79 -18.46 -12.74 5.06
N ILE A 80 -17.64 -11.78 4.67
CA ILE A 80 -16.46 -11.35 5.43
C ILE A 80 -16.86 -10.80 6.79
N ASP A 81 -17.87 -9.93 6.84
CA ASP A 81 -18.34 -9.31 8.08
C ASP A 81 -18.88 -10.34 9.11
N ARG A 82 -19.34 -11.52 8.66
CA ARG A 82 -19.93 -12.56 9.54
C ARG A 82 -19.06 -13.79 9.78
N THR A 83 -17.87 -13.85 9.20
CA THR A 83 -16.97 -15.02 9.28
C THR A 83 -15.56 -14.59 9.65
N GLU A 84 -14.64 -15.54 9.69
CA GLU A 84 -13.20 -15.29 9.86
C GLU A 84 -12.48 -14.88 8.57
N LEU A 85 -13.20 -14.77 7.45
CA LEU A 85 -12.63 -14.26 6.20
C LEU A 85 -12.20 -12.81 6.40
N ASN A 86 -11.09 -12.42 5.77
CA ASN A 86 -10.54 -11.06 5.90
C ASN A 86 -9.96 -10.51 4.59
N ALA A 87 -10.08 -11.25 3.49
CA ALA A 87 -9.51 -10.87 2.22
C ALA A 87 -10.44 -11.14 1.02
N ILE A 88 -10.27 -10.35 -0.04
CA ILE A 88 -10.90 -10.60 -1.35
C ILE A 88 -9.83 -10.61 -2.43
N ILE A 89 -9.86 -11.64 -3.27
CA ILE A 89 -9.06 -11.70 -4.49
C ILE A 89 -9.92 -11.17 -5.64
N VAL A 90 -9.45 -10.10 -6.30
CA VAL A 90 -10.11 -9.44 -7.43
C VAL A 90 -9.26 -9.64 -8.68
N ASP A 91 -9.89 -10.13 -9.75
CA ASP A 91 -9.25 -10.19 -11.05
C ASP A 91 -8.98 -8.78 -11.60
N VAL A 92 -7.70 -8.44 -11.77
CA VAL A 92 -7.25 -7.22 -12.45
C VAL A 92 -6.82 -7.54 -13.87
N LYS A 93 -6.24 -8.73 -14.09
CA LYS A 93 -5.94 -9.25 -15.42
C LYS A 93 -6.31 -10.72 -15.51
N ASP A 94 -7.16 -11.03 -16.49
CA ASP A 94 -7.51 -12.38 -16.90
C ASP A 94 -7.48 -12.45 -18.44
N SER A 95 -8.63 -12.51 -19.12
CA SER A 95 -8.70 -12.36 -20.59
C SER A 95 -8.46 -10.92 -21.09
N GLY A 96 -8.49 -9.94 -20.20
CA GLY A 96 -8.27 -8.53 -20.46
C GLY A 96 -7.71 -7.82 -19.23
N VAL A 97 -7.47 -6.52 -19.33
CA VAL A 97 -7.01 -5.67 -18.22
C VAL A 97 -8.18 -4.83 -17.71
N TYR A 98 -8.42 -4.87 -16.40
CA TYR A 98 -9.56 -4.24 -15.73
C TYR A 98 -9.07 -3.20 -14.70
N VAL A 99 -8.43 -2.14 -15.19
CA VAL A 99 -7.97 -1.02 -14.35
C VAL A 99 -8.74 0.24 -14.76
N ASP A 100 -9.98 0.34 -14.28
CA ASP A 100 -10.90 1.44 -14.53
C ASP A 100 -11.38 2.09 -13.22
N ASP A 101 -12.18 3.16 -13.33
CA ASP A 101 -12.69 3.87 -12.15
C ASP A 101 -13.61 3.01 -11.29
N TYR A 102 -14.30 2.04 -11.89
CA TYR A 102 -15.07 1.05 -11.14
C TYR A 102 -14.15 0.25 -10.20
N THR A 103 -13.04 -0.26 -10.73
CA THR A 103 -12.08 -1.06 -9.97
C THR A 103 -11.42 -0.25 -8.86
N LYS A 104 -11.08 1.02 -9.13
CA LYS A 104 -10.58 1.95 -8.11
C LYS A 104 -11.59 2.16 -6.98
N ASN A 105 -12.84 2.44 -7.33
CA ASN A 105 -13.91 2.66 -6.34
C ASN A 105 -14.19 1.41 -5.50
N LEU A 106 -14.15 0.22 -6.11
CA LEU A 106 -14.26 -1.04 -5.40
C LEU A 106 -13.11 -1.21 -4.39
N VAL A 107 -11.86 -1.03 -4.82
CA VAL A 107 -10.69 -1.16 -3.95
C VAL A 107 -10.78 -0.18 -2.77
N ASN A 108 -11.18 1.07 -3.02
CA ASN A 108 -11.40 2.06 -1.96
C ASN A 108 -12.46 1.60 -0.95
N LYS A 109 -13.62 1.12 -1.43
CA LYS A 109 -14.69 0.57 -0.58
C LYS A 109 -14.21 -0.60 0.29
N LEU A 110 -13.36 -1.49 -0.26
CA LEU A 110 -12.81 -2.61 0.49
C LEU A 110 -11.80 -2.15 1.55
N HIS A 111 -10.96 -1.17 1.22
CA HIS A 111 -10.02 -0.57 2.17
C HIS A 111 -10.71 0.17 3.31
N GLU A 112 -11.78 0.93 3.04
CA GLU A 112 -12.60 1.59 4.06
C GLU A 112 -13.16 0.58 5.08
N LYS A 113 -13.42 -0.64 4.64
CA LYS A 113 -13.88 -1.76 5.47
C LYS A 113 -12.75 -2.59 6.09
N ASN A 114 -11.49 -2.19 5.92
CA ASN A 114 -10.31 -2.93 6.37
C ASN A 114 -10.24 -4.37 5.83
N ILE A 115 -10.67 -4.57 4.57
CA ILE A 115 -10.61 -5.86 3.89
C ILE A 115 -9.32 -5.94 3.06
N TYR A 116 -8.53 -6.99 3.30
CA TYR A 116 -7.28 -7.21 2.59
C TYR A 116 -7.55 -7.56 1.12
N THR A 117 -7.17 -6.67 0.20
CA THR A 117 -7.51 -6.83 -1.22
C THR A 117 -6.30 -7.34 -2.00
N ILE A 118 -6.47 -8.44 -2.72
CA ILE A 118 -5.43 -9.11 -3.51
C ILE A 118 -5.79 -8.99 -4.99
N ALA A 119 -4.89 -8.40 -5.79
CA ALA A 119 -5.04 -8.38 -7.24
C ALA A 119 -4.58 -9.71 -7.84
N ARG A 120 -5.46 -10.40 -8.58
CA ARG A 120 -5.09 -11.54 -9.44
C ARG A 120 -4.70 -11.04 -10.82
N LEU A 121 -3.52 -11.47 -11.26
CA LEU A 121 -2.94 -11.18 -12.57
C LEU A 121 -2.56 -12.49 -13.25
N VAL A 122 -3.24 -12.81 -14.35
CA VAL A 122 -2.82 -13.90 -15.24
C VAL A 122 -1.66 -13.41 -16.10
N VAL A 123 -0.53 -14.11 -16.07
CA VAL A 123 0.70 -13.68 -16.76
C VAL A 123 1.09 -14.55 -17.96
N PHE A 124 0.77 -15.84 -17.93
CA PHE A 124 1.20 -16.78 -18.98
C PHE A 124 0.16 -17.02 -20.07
N GLN A 125 -1.12 -17.02 -19.74
CA GLN A 125 -2.18 -17.16 -20.73
C GLN A 125 -2.55 -15.74 -21.18
N ASP A 126 -1.79 -15.19 -22.13
CA ASP A 126 -1.83 -13.76 -22.45
C ASP A 126 -1.77 -13.52 -23.96
N ASN A 127 -2.76 -12.82 -24.51
CA ASN A 127 -2.79 -12.46 -25.93
C ASN A 127 -2.39 -10.99 -26.17
N SER A 128 -2.14 -10.22 -25.11
CA SER A 128 -2.04 -8.75 -25.18
C SER A 128 -0.83 -8.22 -25.94
N GLN A 129 0.24 -9.02 -26.08
CA GLN A 129 1.47 -8.61 -26.78
C GLN A 129 1.73 -9.42 -28.05
N VAL A 130 0.78 -10.25 -28.49
CA VAL A 130 0.99 -11.17 -29.63
C VAL A 130 1.25 -10.42 -30.93
N GLU A 131 0.55 -9.31 -31.16
CA GLU A 131 0.72 -8.49 -32.37
C GLU A 131 1.99 -7.64 -32.32
N ASN A 132 2.33 -7.09 -31.15
CA ASN A 132 3.47 -6.16 -31.01
C ASN A 132 4.80 -6.87 -30.83
N TYR A 133 4.80 -8.03 -30.15
CA TYR A 133 6.00 -8.79 -29.77
C TYR A 133 5.79 -10.31 -29.93
N PRO A 134 5.50 -10.80 -31.16
CA PRO A 134 5.24 -12.22 -31.41
C PRO A 134 6.44 -13.12 -31.04
N GLU A 135 7.65 -12.59 -31.02
CA GLU A 135 8.86 -13.30 -30.61
C GLU A 135 8.91 -13.65 -29.13
N TRP A 136 8.10 -12.98 -28.28
CA TRP A 136 8.01 -13.30 -26.86
C TRP A 136 7.25 -14.60 -26.59
N TYR A 137 6.61 -15.19 -27.60
CA TYR A 137 5.69 -16.32 -27.43
C TYR A 137 6.29 -17.65 -27.89
N PHE A 138 5.70 -18.75 -27.41
CA PHE A 138 6.04 -20.08 -27.93
C PHE A 138 5.73 -20.20 -29.43
N LYS A 139 6.63 -20.88 -30.13
CA LYS A 139 6.52 -21.17 -31.55
C LYS A 139 6.50 -22.68 -31.78
N LYS A 140 5.79 -23.11 -32.83
CA LYS A 140 5.82 -24.48 -33.34
C LYS A 140 7.13 -24.72 -34.10
N ALA A 141 7.37 -25.98 -34.48
CA ALA A 141 8.56 -26.36 -35.24
C ALA A 141 8.65 -25.66 -36.61
N ASP A 142 7.51 -25.27 -37.19
CA ASP A 142 7.42 -24.52 -38.45
C ASP A 142 7.65 -23.01 -38.30
N GLY A 143 7.89 -22.51 -37.07
CA GLY A 143 8.09 -21.10 -36.77
C GLY A 143 6.81 -20.29 -36.54
N SER A 144 5.63 -20.86 -36.79
CA SER A 144 4.34 -20.22 -36.47
C SER A 144 4.12 -20.15 -34.95
N LEU A 145 3.29 -19.20 -34.50
CA LEU A 145 2.95 -19.09 -33.09
C LEU A 145 2.16 -20.30 -32.60
N TRP A 146 2.52 -20.80 -31.42
CA TRP A 146 1.76 -21.82 -30.73
C TRP A 146 0.68 -21.18 -29.86
N HIS A 147 -0.53 -21.72 -29.92
CA HIS A 147 -1.64 -21.39 -29.04
C HIS A 147 -2.37 -22.66 -28.61
N ASP A 148 -3.10 -22.59 -27.51
CA ASP A 148 -3.96 -23.69 -27.06
C ASP A 148 -5.23 -23.83 -27.93
N ASN A 149 -6.07 -24.83 -27.63
CA ASN A 149 -7.34 -25.05 -28.34
C ASN A 149 -8.37 -23.93 -28.14
N ARG A 150 -8.12 -23.00 -27.21
CA ARG A 150 -8.98 -21.84 -26.92
C ARG A 150 -8.42 -20.55 -27.54
N GLY A 151 -7.30 -20.62 -28.25
CA GLY A 151 -6.67 -19.47 -28.92
C GLY A 151 -5.80 -18.62 -27.99
N TRP A 152 -5.38 -19.15 -26.83
CA TRP A 152 -4.46 -18.45 -25.94
C TRP A 152 -3.01 -18.69 -26.31
N TYR A 153 -2.25 -17.61 -26.37
CA TYR A 153 -0.81 -17.63 -26.56
C TYR A 153 -0.10 -17.61 -25.21
N PHE A 154 1.10 -18.17 -25.21
CA PHE A 154 1.89 -18.36 -24.00
C PHE A 154 3.29 -17.77 -24.19
N PRO A 155 3.73 -16.83 -23.34
CA PRO A 155 5.08 -16.29 -23.38
C PRO A 155 6.13 -17.39 -23.15
N ASN A 156 7.21 -17.32 -23.91
CA ASN A 156 8.36 -18.20 -23.84
C ASN A 156 9.42 -17.61 -22.90
N LYS A 157 10.00 -18.46 -22.05
CA LYS A 157 11.03 -18.10 -21.05
C LYS A 157 12.30 -17.51 -21.66
N ARG A 158 12.58 -17.77 -22.95
CA ARG A 158 13.76 -17.24 -23.66
C ARG A 158 13.55 -15.81 -24.14
N LEU A 159 13.32 -14.88 -23.22
CA LEU A 159 13.59 -13.47 -23.46
C LEU A 159 15.10 -13.27 -23.36
N THR A 160 15.86 -13.76 -24.35
CA THR A 160 17.24 -13.28 -24.49
C THR A 160 17.15 -11.79 -24.82
N PRO A 161 17.66 -10.88 -23.97
CA PRO A 161 17.72 -9.49 -24.36
C PRO A 161 18.48 -9.44 -25.67
N VAL A 162 17.86 -8.89 -26.71
CA VAL A 162 18.57 -8.53 -27.93
C VAL A 162 19.51 -7.41 -27.48
N LEU A 163 20.74 -7.78 -27.08
CA LEU A 163 21.81 -6.83 -26.92
C LEU A 163 22.08 -6.31 -28.34
N THR A 164 21.49 -5.17 -28.65
CA THR A 164 21.84 -4.42 -29.85
C THR A 164 23.33 -4.11 -29.78
N SER A 165 24.10 -4.70 -30.70
CA SER A 165 25.51 -4.43 -30.93
C SER A 165 25.75 -2.99 -31.36
#